data_AF-A0A809QYE9-F1
#
_entry.id   AF-A0A809QYE9-F1
#
_cell.length_a   1.000
_cell.length_b   1.000
_cell.length_c   1.000
_cell.angle_alpha   90.00
_cell.angle_beta   90.00
_cell.angle_gamma   90.00
#
_symmetry.space_group_name_H-M   'P 1'
#
loop_
_entity.id
_entity.type
_entity.pdbx_description
1 polymer ?
#
loop_
_entity_poly.entity_id
_entity_poly.type
_entity_poly.pdbx_seq_one_letter_code
_entity_poly.pdbx_strand_id
1 'polypeptide(L)'
;MDGRVLQFTGADIDLMAQAYVLRREPAPLVLGHPRDNLPAYGRVRSLLARHGGLYAFAEVDDDLASWVRAGRYKKVSASFSSPGQADNPTGAWLLRHVGFLGAYPPAVKGMSDPAFAAPAAASFSDADGENACFSAAGDEFAAPLGFRVDARRLAIHQRAMSYQAACPALSYPEAVNFAEAI
;
A
#
# COMPACT_ATOMS: atom_id res chain seq x y z
N MET A 1 -17.65 14.07 -17.97
CA MET A 1 -16.67 14.44 -16.93
C MET A 1 -15.52 15.11 -17.65
N ASP A 2 -15.37 16.43 -17.48
CA ASP A 2 -14.24 17.17 -18.04
C ASP A 2 -12.97 16.77 -17.28
N GLY A 3 -12.15 15.92 -17.91
CA GLY A 3 -10.86 15.51 -17.37
C GLY A 3 -9.88 16.68 -17.46
N ARG A 4 -9.82 17.51 -16.40
CA ARG A 4 -8.74 18.49 -16.28
C ARG A 4 -7.44 17.74 -16.01
N VAL A 5 -6.49 17.87 -16.92
CA VAL A 5 -5.12 17.39 -16.72
C VAL A 5 -4.45 18.36 -15.75
N LEU A 6 -4.17 17.87 -14.53
CA LEU A 6 -3.40 18.59 -13.53
C LEU A 6 -1.96 18.08 -13.58
N GLN A 7 -1.01 19.02 -13.62
CA GLN A 7 0.41 18.70 -13.44
C GLN A 7 0.77 18.98 -11.99
N PHE A 8 1.38 18.00 -11.34
CA PHE A 8 1.91 18.13 -9.99
C PHE A 8 3.43 18.20 -10.06
N THR A 9 3.99 19.20 -9.41
CA THR A 9 5.43 19.32 -9.21
C THR A 9 5.89 18.42 -8.05
N GLY A 10 7.19 18.17 -7.92
CA GLY A 10 7.73 17.43 -6.77
C GLY A 10 7.34 18.07 -5.43
N ALA A 11 7.34 19.40 -5.35
CA ALA A 11 6.92 20.13 -4.17
C ALA A 11 5.43 19.93 -3.84
N ASP A 12 4.57 19.84 -4.85
CA ASP A 12 3.15 19.54 -4.65
C ASP A 12 2.96 18.13 -4.06
N ILE A 13 3.76 17.17 -4.53
CA ILE A 13 3.71 15.78 -4.06
C ILE A 13 4.21 15.68 -2.61
N ASP A 14 5.27 16.41 -2.26
CA ASP A 14 5.76 16.49 -0.89
C ASP A 14 4.72 17.14 0.05
N LEU A 15 4.07 18.21 -0.41
CA LEU A 15 2.98 18.86 0.34
C LEU A 15 1.77 17.93 0.53
N MET A 16 1.42 17.12 -0.48
CA MET A 16 0.35 16.12 -0.36
C MET A 16 0.69 15.07 0.71
N ALA A 17 1.92 14.57 0.73
CA ALA A 17 2.36 13.59 1.72
C ALA A 17 2.33 14.18 3.14
N GLN A 18 2.81 15.41 3.31
CA GLN A 18 2.79 16.11 4.60
C GLN A 18 1.37 16.42 5.08
N ALA A 19 0.50 16.90 4.17
CA ALA A 19 -0.90 17.18 4.49
C ALA A 19 -1.66 15.91 4.92
N TYR A 20 -1.30 14.75 4.35
CA TYR A 20 -1.91 13.48 4.72
C TYR A 20 -1.61 13.06 6.15
N VAL A 21 -0.41 13.33 6.67
CA VAL A 21 -0.04 13.03 8.07
C VAL A 21 -0.96 13.76 9.07
N LEU A 22 -1.47 14.94 8.69
CA LEU A 22 -2.38 15.73 9.53
C LEU A 22 -3.84 15.25 9.45
N ARG A 23 -4.15 14.29 8.57
CA ARG A 23 -5.52 13.81 8.37
C ARG A 23 -5.94 12.93 9.55
N ARG A 24 -7.10 13.22 10.13
CA ARG A 24 -7.68 12.42 11.23
C ARG A 24 -8.23 11.07 10.80
N GLU A 25 -8.81 11.02 9.60
CA GLU A 25 -9.46 9.81 9.08
C GLU A 25 -8.66 9.23 7.91
N PRO A 26 -8.27 7.94 7.95
CA PRO A 26 -7.54 7.34 6.85
C PRO A 26 -8.38 7.25 5.57
N ALA A 27 -7.73 7.34 4.41
CA ALA A 27 -8.42 7.28 3.12
C ALA A 27 -8.90 5.85 2.83
N PRO A 28 -10.19 5.61 2.55
CA PRO A 28 -10.66 4.26 2.25
C PRO A 28 -10.17 3.78 0.88
N LEU A 29 -10.01 2.45 0.76
CA LEU A 29 -9.86 1.76 -0.51
C LEU A 29 -11.25 1.37 -1.01
N VAL A 30 -11.61 1.74 -2.23
CA VAL A 30 -12.95 1.52 -2.79
C VAL A 30 -12.84 0.91 -4.18
N LEU A 31 -13.94 0.35 -4.68
CA LEU A 31 -14.03 -0.07 -6.08
C LEU A 31 -14.55 1.08 -6.93
N GLY A 32 -13.78 1.49 -7.95
CA GLY A 32 -14.14 2.64 -8.78
C GLY A 32 -14.03 3.98 -8.05
N HIS A 33 -14.92 4.93 -8.38
CA HIS A 33 -15.00 6.23 -7.72
C HIS A 33 -16.44 6.53 -7.27
N PRO A 34 -16.94 5.84 -6.22
CA PRO A 34 -18.21 6.17 -5.62
C PRO A 34 -18.18 7.58 -5.01
N ARG A 35 -19.31 8.28 -5.03
CA ARG A 35 -19.43 9.63 -4.43
C ARG A 35 -19.30 9.58 -2.91
N ASP A 36 -19.83 8.51 -2.31
CA ASP A 36 -19.93 8.35 -0.86
C ASP A 36 -18.70 7.64 -0.26
N ASN A 37 -17.68 7.32 -1.07
CA ASN A 37 -16.47 6.59 -0.66
C ASN A 37 -16.75 5.22 -0.01
N LEU A 38 -17.90 4.63 -0.34
CA LEU A 38 -18.36 3.33 0.15
C LEU A 38 -18.74 2.43 -1.03
N PRO A 39 -18.63 1.09 -0.89
CA PRO A 39 -18.07 0.37 0.26
C PRO A 39 -16.54 0.45 0.34
N ALA A 40 -16.00 0.44 1.56
CA ALA A 40 -14.58 0.47 1.84
C ALA A 40 -14.03 -0.96 2.04
N TYR A 41 -13.00 -1.31 1.29
CA TYR A 41 -12.31 -2.61 1.31
C TYR A 41 -10.88 -2.49 1.86
N GLY A 42 -10.64 -1.47 2.68
CA GLY A 42 -9.34 -1.17 3.24
C GLY A 42 -9.15 0.31 3.52
N ARG A 43 -7.95 0.64 4.02
CA ARG A 43 -7.59 2.00 4.43
C ARG A 43 -6.13 2.30 4.17
N VAL A 44 -5.85 3.47 3.62
CA VAL A 44 -4.50 4.01 3.46
C VAL A 44 -4.01 4.46 4.84
N ARG A 45 -2.80 4.03 5.20
CA ARG A 45 -2.15 4.33 6.48
C ARG A 45 -1.21 5.51 6.35
N SER A 46 -0.40 5.54 5.30
CA SER A 46 0.59 6.57 5.08
C SER A 46 0.83 6.82 3.60
N LEU A 47 1.28 8.04 3.30
CA LEU A 47 1.73 8.45 1.98
C LEU A 47 3.21 8.82 2.04
N LEU A 48 3.94 8.41 1.01
CA LEU A 48 5.36 8.67 0.87
C LEU A 48 5.62 9.32 -0.49
N ALA A 49 6.22 10.51 -0.48
CA ALA A 49 6.70 11.19 -1.67
C ALA A 49 8.16 10.80 -1.94
N ARG A 50 8.44 10.20 -3.11
CA ARG A 50 9.80 9.86 -3.55
C ARG A 50 9.94 9.97 -5.07
N HIS A 51 11.04 10.57 -5.54
CA HIS A 51 11.40 10.71 -6.97
C HIS A 51 10.29 11.28 -7.86
N GLY A 52 9.47 12.20 -7.34
CA GLY A 52 8.35 12.78 -8.10
C GLY A 52 7.15 11.83 -8.27
N GLY A 53 7.11 10.73 -7.51
CA GLY A 53 5.97 9.84 -7.36
C GLY A 53 5.41 9.88 -5.94
N LEU A 54 4.10 9.63 -5.82
CA LEU A 54 3.41 9.47 -4.55
C LEU A 54 3.05 8.00 -4.36
N TYR A 55 3.56 7.41 -3.29
CA TYR A 55 3.34 6.02 -2.91
C TYR A 55 2.39 5.97 -1.72
N ALA A 56 1.40 5.09 -1.78
CA ALA A 56 0.42 4.90 -0.71
C ALA A 56 0.59 3.52 -0.09
N PHE A 57 0.77 3.48 1.23
CA PHE A 57 0.77 2.24 2.00
C PHE A 57 -0.62 2.06 2.60
N ALA A 58 -1.25 0.92 2.33
CA ALA A 58 -2.62 0.67 2.74
C ALA A 58 -2.81 -0.75 3.27
N GLU A 59 -3.73 -0.89 4.21
CA GLU A 59 -4.30 -2.16 4.62
C GLU A 59 -5.44 -2.51 3.69
N VAL A 60 -5.45 -3.74 3.19
CA VAL A 60 -6.42 -4.23 2.22
C VAL A 60 -7.16 -5.40 2.83
N ASP A 61 -8.47 -5.44 2.63
CA ASP A 61 -9.31 -6.57 2.99
C ASP A 61 -8.97 -7.81 2.14
N ASP A 62 -9.17 -9.00 2.70
CA ASP A 62 -8.87 -10.28 2.05
C ASP A 62 -9.66 -10.46 0.75
N ASP A 63 -10.91 -9.99 0.71
CA ASP A 63 -11.76 -10.05 -0.48
C ASP A 63 -11.15 -9.24 -1.64
N LEU A 64 -10.74 -8.00 -1.36
CA LEU A 64 -10.14 -7.13 -2.36
C LEU A 64 -8.77 -7.65 -2.80
N ALA A 65 -7.96 -8.13 -1.85
CA ALA A 65 -6.68 -8.76 -2.18
C ALA A 65 -6.86 -9.98 -3.11
N SER A 66 -7.88 -10.81 -2.86
CA SER A 66 -8.23 -11.94 -3.71
C SER A 66 -8.61 -11.51 -5.13
N TRP A 67 -9.45 -10.49 -5.28
CA TRP A 67 -9.86 -10.02 -6.61
C TRP A 67 -8.74 -9.37 -7.41
N VAL A 68 -7.81 -8.67 -6.74
CA VAL A 68 -6.63 -8.11 -7.42
C VAL A 68 -5.68 -9.22 -7.86
N ARG A 69 -5.43 -10.22 -7.02
CA ARG A 69 -4.64 -11.42 -7.40
C ARG A 69 -5.29 -12.20 -8.54
N ALA A 70 -6.62 -12.30 -8.55
CA ALA A 70 -7.38 -12.88 -9.65
C ALA A 70 -7.39 -12.01 -10.93
N GLY A 71 -6.74 -10.84 -10.90
CA GLY A 71 -6.60 -9.96 -12.06
C GLY A 71 -7.86 -9.21 -12.44
N ARG A 72 -8.89 -9.15 -11.56
CA ARG A 72 -10.13 -8.41 -11.82
C ARG A 72 -9.94 -6.90 -11.72
N TYR A 73 -9.05 -6.46 -10.83
CA TYR A 73 -8.72 -5.06 -10.60
C TYR A 73 -7.22 -4.85 -10.71
N LYS A 74 -6.73 -4.58 -11.93
CA LYS A 74 -5.29 -4.42 -12.19
C LYS A 74 -4.80 -2.99 -11.99
N LYS A 75 -5.71 -2.01 -12.06
CA LYS A 75 -5.37 -0.59 -12.02
C LYS A 75 -5.88 0.05 -10.74
N VAL A 76 -5.14 1.04 -10.27
CA VAL A 76 -5.52 1.88 -9.13
C VAL A 76 -5.58 3.33 -9.57
N SER A 77 -6.46 4.11 -8.94
CA SER A 77 -6.66 5.53 -9.21
C SER A 77 -6.91 6.27 -7.91
N ALA A 78 -6.14 7.31 -7.66
CA ALA A 78 -6.30 8.15 -6.48
C ALA A 78 -7.27 9.31 -6.76
N SER A 79 -8.22 9.55 -5.85
CA SER A 79 -9.09 10.72 -5.88
C SER A 79 -8.59 11.76 -4.87
N PHE A 80 -8.36 12.98 -5.32
CA PHE A 80 -7.89 14.08 -4.47
C PHE A 80 -8.95 15.16 -4.30
N SER A 81 -9.03 15.72 -3.10
CA SER A 81 -9.74 16.96 -2.81
C SER A 81 -8.86 18.13 -3.18
N SER A 82 -9.41 19.12 -3.87
CA SER A 82 -8.70 20.37 -4.15
C SER A 82 -8.43 21.16 -2.86
N PRO A 83 -7.37 21.96 -2.84
CA PRO A 83 -7.11 22.91 -1.74
C PRO A 83 -8.28 23.89 -1.61
N GLY A 84 -8.71 24.18 -0.37
CA GLY A 84 -9.78 25.15 -0.08
C GLY A 84 -11.22 24.60 -0.12
N GLN A 85 -11.41 23.29 -0.27
CA GLN A 85 -12.71 22.65 -0.04
C GLN A 85 -13.05 22.60 1.46
N ALA A 86 -14.33 22.67 1.82
CA ALA A 86 -14.78 22.63 3.22
C ALA A 86 -14.32 21.35 3.95
N ASP A 87 -14.27 20.22 3.24
CA ASP A 87 -13.78 18.93 3.75
C ASP A 87 -12.23 18.83 3.80
N ASN A 88 -11.50 19.88 3.43
CA ASN A 88 -10.05 19.89 3.38
C ASN A 88 -9.44 21.13 4.07
N PRO A 89 -9.25 21.08 5.40
CA PRO A 89 -8.71 22.19 6.17
C PRO A 89 -7.21 22.44 5.95
N THR A 90 -6.50 21.53 5.27
CA THR A 90 -5.03 21.61 5.11
C THR A 90 -4.59 22.60 4.04
N GLY A 91 -5.49 23.02 3.13
CA GLY A 91 -5.14 23.97 2.07
C GLY A 91 -4.20 23.43 0.98
N ALA A 92 -3.84 22.14 1.03
CA ALA A 92 -3.10 21.42 -0.01
C ALA A 92 -3.99 20.37 -0.69
N TRP A 93 -3.54 19.71 -1.75
CA TRP A 93 -4.27 18.58 -2.33
C TRP A 93 -4.27 17.40 -1.35
N LEU A 94 -5.45 16.88 -0.99
CA LEU A 94 -5.58 15.81 0.01
C LEU A 94 -6.18 14.56 -0.60
N LEU A 95 -5.58 13.40 -0.35
CA LEU A 95 -6.11 12.12 -0.82
C LEU A 95 -7.45 11.82 -0.13
N ARG A 96 -8.52 11.68 -0.91
CA ARG A 96 -9.86 11.30 -0.43
C ARG A 96 -9.95 9.79 -0.25
N HIS A 97 -9.75 9.06 -1.35
CA HIS A 97 -9.83 7.61 -1.46
C HIS A 97 -8.96 7.09 -2.60
N VAL A 98 -8.66 5.79 -2.55
CA VAL A 98 -8.00 5.07 -3.65
C VAL A 98 -8.99 4.08 -4.24
N GLY A 99 -9.30 4.28 -5.52
CA GLY A 99 -10.21 3.46 -6.30
C GLY A 99 -9.47 2.35 -7.05
N PHE A 100 -9.89 1.11 -6.87
CA PHE A 100 -9.45 -0.03 -7.68
C PHE A 100 -10.33 -0.12 -8.93
N LEU A 101 -9.68 -0.08 -10.08
CA LEU A 101 -10.30 -0.08 -11.41
C LEU A 101 -9.95 -1.39 -12.13
N GLY A 102 -10.96 -2.00 -12.74
CA GLY A 102 -10.79 -3.17 -13.60
C GLY A 102 -10.32 -2.76 -14.99
N ALA A 103 -11.28 -2.53 -15.89
CA ALA A 103 -11.02 -2.18 -17.29
C ALA A 103 -10.92 -0.66 -17.57
N TYR A 104 -11.08 0.19 -16.54
CA TYR A 104 -11.06 1.64 -16.72
C TYR A 104 -9.62 2.18 -16.61
N PRO A 105 -9.17 3.05 -17.55
CA PRO A 105 -7.82 3.60 -17.49
C PRO A 105 -7.64 4.48 -16.23
N PRO A 106 -6.48 4.43 -15.55
CA PRO A 106 -6.22 5.25 -14.39
C PRO A 106 -6.18 6.73 -14.79
N ALA A 107 -6.74 7.60 -13.96
CA ALA A 107 -6.72 9.05 -14.20
C ALA A 107 -5.32 9.66 -14.01
N VAL A 108 -4.45 8.98 -13.26
CA VAL A 108 -3.05 9.38 -13.04
C VAL A 108 -2.14 8.60 -13.98
N LYS A 109 -1.54 9.32 -14.95
CA LYS A 109 -0.58 8.74 -15.90
C LYS A 109 0.73 8.39 -15.17
N GLY A 110 1.17 7.14 -15.25
CA GLY A 110 2.42 6.66 -14.64
C GLY A 110 2.28 5.98 -13.27
N MET A 111 1.06 5.74 -12.80
CA MET A 111 0.84 4.97 -11.58
C MET A 111 1.22 3.50 -11.83
N SER A 112 2.16 2.99 -11.03
CA SER A 112 2.60 1.59 -11.10
C SER A 112 1.50 0.65 -10.60
N ASP A 113 1.51 -0.59 -11.07
CA ASP A 113 0.55 -1.60 -10.63
C ASP A 113 0.70 -1.84 -9.11
N PRO A 114 -0.40 -2.09 -8.39
CA PRO A 114 -0.35 -2.24 -6.94
C PRO A 114 0.45 -3.48 -6.56
N ALA A 115 1.55 -3.30 -5.82
CA ALA A 115 2.36 -4.38 -5.28
C ALA A 115 1.79 -4.83 -3.93
N PHE A 116 1.28 -6.06 -3.88
CA PHE A 116 0.76 -6.66 -2.66
C PHE A 116 1.83 -7.49 -1.96
N ALA A 117 2.14 -7.12 -0.73
CA ALA A 117 2.93 -7.95 0.16
C ALA A 117 1.99 -8.92 0.90
N ALA A 118 1.87 -10.15 0.41
CA ALA A 118 1.37 -11.23 1.26
C ALA A 118 2.54 -11.73 2.13
N PRO A 119 2.31 -12.19 3.38
CA PRO A 119 3.27 -13.05 4.04
C PRO A 119 3.42 -14.28 3.14
N ALA A 120 4.54 -14.39 2.42
CA ALA A 120 4.80 -15.52 1.57
C ALA A 120 4.91 -16.75 2.48
N ALA A 121 3.89 -17.61 2.45
CA ALA A 121 4.07 -19.01 2.85
C ALA A 121 5.05 -19.61 1.84
N ALA A 122 6.34 -19.59 2.18
CA ALA A 122 7.37 -20.19 1.36
C ALA A 122 7.15 -21.71 1.39
N SER A 123 6.54 -22.25 0.33
CA SER A 123 6.52 -23.70 0.10
C SER A 123 7.87 -24.09 -0.49
N PHE A 124 8.77 -24.60 0.35
CA PHE A 124 9.95 -25.32 -0.11
C PHE A 124 9.57 -26.79 -0.26
N SER A 125 9.73 -27.34 -1.47
CA SER A 125 9.61 -28.78 -1.71
C SER A 125 10.98 -29.41 -1.61
N ASP A 126 11.24 -30.14 -0.53
CA ASP A 126 12.37 -31.09 -0.48
C ASP A 126 12.10 -32.29 -1.39
N ALA A 127 13.16 -32.91 -1.91
CA ALA A 127 13.13 -33.89 -3.00
C ALA A 127 12.46 -35.24 -2.67
N ASP A 128 11.78 -35.36 -1.53
CA ASP A 128 11.09 -36.57 -1.07
C ASP A 128 9.60 -36.33 -0.83
N GLY A 129 8.88 -35.76 -1.81
CA GLY A 129 7.46 -36.05 -2.07
C GLY A 129 6.40 -35.87 -0.96
N GLU A 130 6.72 -35.28 0.18
CA GLU A 130 5.76 -34.98 1.25
C GLU A 130 5.42 -33.49 1.27
N ASN A 131 4.20 -33.15 0.82
CA ASN A 131 3.66 -31.79 0.87
C ASN A 131 3.42 -31.39 2.34
N ALA A 132 4.43 -30.81 2.99
CA ALA A 132 4.26 -30.15 4.27
C ALA A 132 3.49 -28.84 4.07
N CYS A 133 2.17 -28.87 4.29
CA CYS A 133 1.38 -27.67 4.51
C CYS A 133 1.73 -27.12 5.90
N PHE A 134 2.83 -26.37 6.02
CA PHE A 134 3.20 -25.70 7.26
C PHE A 134 2.34 -24.43 7.38
N SER A 135 1.23 -24.54 8.10
CA SER A 135 0.42 -23.38 8.47
C SER A 135 1.26 -22.42 9.31
N ALA A 136 1.08 -21.12 9.04
CA ALA A 136 1.80 -20.02 9.67
C ALA A 136 1.49 -19.88 11.17
N ALA A 137 1.91 -20.86 11.97
CA ALA A 137 1.77 -20.88 13.41
C ALA A 137 3.07 -21.38 14.04
N GLY A 138 4.05 -20.47 14.12
CA GLY A 138 5.21 -20.57 15.01
C GLY A 138 6.35 -21.46 14.54
N ASP A 139 7.57 -20.87 14.51
CA ASP A 139 8.89 -21.54 14.53
C ASP A 139 9.20 -22.36 13.25
N GLU A 140 10.21 -22.15 12.40
CA GLU A 140 11.58 -21.66 12.52
C GLU A 140 12.03 -21.12 11.14
N PHE A 141 12.40 -19.84 11.07
CA PHE A 141 13.36 -19.40 10.05
C PHE A 141 14.69 -20.02 10.47
N ALA A 142 15.25 -20.96 9.69
CA ALA A 142 16.43 -21.81 9.97
C ALA A 142 17.49 -21.20 10.92
N ALA A 143 17.17 -21.15 12.21
CA ALA A 143 18.01 -20.56 13.22
C ALA A 143 18.85 -21.70 13.79
N PRO A 144 20.18 -21.53 13.94
CA PRO A 144 21.00 -22.54 14.57
C PRO A 144 20.42 -22.95 15.92
N LEU A 145 20.55 -24.23 16.28
CA LEU A 145 20.05 -24.75 17.55
C LEU A 145 20.41 -23.81 18.72
N GLY A 146 19.37 -23.33 19.43
CA GLY A 146 19.51 -22.44 20.58
C GLY A 146 19.15 -20.96 20.32
N PHE A 147 18.89 -20.57 19.06
CA PHE A 147 18.44 -19.21 18.73
C PHE A 147 16.93 -19.21 18.43
N ARG A 148 16.17 -18.36 19.12
CA ARG A 148 14.76 -18.11 18.80
C ARG A 148 14.65 -16.90 17.90
N VAL A 149 13.86 -17.03 16.84
CA VAL A 149 13.53 -15.91 15.96
C VAL A 149 12.42 -15.11 16.61
N ASP A 150 12.66 -13.83 16.88
CA ASP A 150 11.64 -12.93 17.39
C ASP A 150 10.61 -12.67 16.27
N ALA A 151 9.43 -13.28 16.41
CA ALA A 151 8.34 -13.19 15.42
C ALA A 151 7.94 -11.73 15.13
N ARG A 152 8.05 -10.83 16.11
CA ARG A 152 7.76 -9.40 15.92
C ARG A 152 8.80 -8.76 15.01
N ARG A 153 10.08 -9.05 15.24
CA ARG A 153 11.18 -8.54 14.39
C ARG A 153 11.15 -9.12 12.99
N LEU A 154 10.80 -10.40 12.84
CA LEU A 154 10.61 -11.03 11.53
C LEU A 154 9.49 -10.35 10.74
N ALA A 155 8.36 -10.06 11.38
CA ALA A 155 7.24 -9.36 10.73
C ALA A 155 7.63 -7.94 10.28
N ILE A 156 8.37 -7.19 11.12
CA ILE A 156 8.89 -5.85 10.77
C ILE A 156 9.85 -5.96 9.58
N HIS A 157 10.76 -6.94 9.58
CA HIS A 157 11.69 -7.16 8.48
C HIS A 157 10.97 -7.50 7.17
N GLN A 158 10.02 -8.43 7.19
CA GLN A 158 9.23 -8.80 6.00
C GLN A 158 8.47 -7.60 5.42
N ARG A 159 7.92 -6.74 6.29
CA ARG A 159 7.28 -5.48 5.87
C ARG A 159 8.28 -4.47 5.31
N ALA A 160 9.43 -4.28 5.94
CA ALA A 160 10.47 -3.40 5.44
C ALA A 160 10.94 -3.83 4.04
N MET A 161 11.16 -5.13 3.84
CA MET A 161 11.53 -5.69 2.54
C MET A 161 10.48 -5.45 1.47
N SER A 162 9.19 -5.52 1.82
CA SER A 162 8.12 -5.24 0.84
C SER A 162 8.03 -3.77 0.48
N TYR A 163 8.30 -2.86 1.41
CA TYR A 163 8.41 -1.43 1.13
C TYR A 163 9.58 -1.12 0.20
N GLN A 164 10.73 -1.78 0.38
CA GLN A 164 11.86 -1.66 -0.54
C GLN A 164 11.55 -2.23 -1.93
N ALA A 165 10.81 -3.34 -2.01
CA ALA A 165 10.40 -3.91 -3.29
C ALA A 165 9.42 -2.99 -4.05
N ALA A 166 8.50 -2.33 -3.34
CA ALA A 166 7.57 -1.37 -3.94
C ALA A 166 8.24 -0.03 -4.27
N CYS A 167 9.24 0.38 -3.49
CA CYS A 167 9.99 1.62 -3.62
C CYS A 167 11.50 1.33 -3.54
N PRO A 168 12.18 1.02 -4.66
CA PRO A 168 13.62 0.71 -4.68
C PRO A 168 14.51 1.86 -4.15
N ALA A 169 13.96 3.07 -4.14
CA ALA A 169 14.61 4.27 -3.60
C ALA A 169 14.60 4.35 -2.06
N LEU A 170 13.82 3.51 -1.37
CA LEU A 170 13.71 3.53 0.07
C LEU A 170 14.86 2.72 0.71
N SER A 171 15.62 3.35 1.60
CA SER A 171 16.66 2.63 2.33
C SER A 171 16.03 1.68 3.36
N TYR A 172 16.73 0.58 3.68
CA TYR A 172 16.26 -0.39 4.68
C TYR A 172 15.92 0.25 6.04
N PRO A 173 16.77 1.12 6.64
CA PRO A 173 16.43 1.74 7.93
C PRO A 173 15.19 2.63 7.85
N GLU A 174 14.98 3.37 6.74
CA GLU A 174 13.73 4.11 6.55
C GLU A 174 12.53 3.19 6.43
N ALA A 175 12.66 2.09 5.68
CA ALA A 175 11.61 1.08 5.53
C ALA A 175 11.24 0.42 6.87
N VAL A 176 12.21 0.17 7.74
CA VAL A 176 11.97 -0.33 9.10
C VAL A 176 11.18 0.71 9.93
N ASN A 177 11.55 1.99 9.89
CA ASN A 177 10.80 3.03 10.59
C ASN A 177 9.33 3.09 10.15
N PHE A 178 9.07 2.95 8.85
CA PHE A 178 7.70 2.87 8.34
C PHE A 178 6.98 1.58 8.78
N ALA A 179 7.70 0.46 8.87
CA ALA A 179 7.13 -0.82 9.30
C ALA A 179 6.85 -0.89 10.81
N GLU A 180 7.60 -0.15 11.63
CA GLU A 180 7.43 -0.03 13.08
C GLU A 180 6.34 0.96 13.50
N ALA A 181 6.03 1.95 12.64
CA ALA A 181 4.98 2.94 12.90
C ALA A 181 3.54 2.40 12.81
N ILE A 182 3.37 1.06 12.75
CA ILE A 182 2.11 0.32 12.56
C ILE A 182 1.89 -0.64 13.73
#